data_AF-A0A7J0DGP9-F1
#
_entry.id   AF-A0A7J0DGP9-F1
#
_cell.length_a   1.000
_cell.length_b   1.000
_cell.length_c   1.000
_cell.angle_alpha   90.00
_cell.angle_beta   90.00
_cell.angle_gamma   90.00
#
_symmetry.space_group_name_H-M   'P 1'
#
loop_
_entity.id
_entity.type
_entity.pdbx_description
1 polymer ?
#
loop_
_entity_poly.entity_id
_entity_poly.type
_entity_poly.pdbx_seq_one_letter_code
_entity_poly.pdbx_strand_id
1 'polypeptide(L)'
;MLCLMYNQNFDVSSFLSQKDPLMTNGSVMLDDDIAASVAKGIITPLDEKLLANRTDDEAINESMALSIQCASSVSNMARRLQVRGNEVQELRTQVLILQRRNRRSSAGE
;
A
#
# COMPACT_ATOMS: atom_id res chain seq x y z
N MET A 1 -12.19 -7.45 9.01
CA MET A 1 -12.36 -8.35 7.84
C MET A 1 -11.56 -7.90 6.61
N LEU A 2 -10.47 -7.13 6.76
CA LEU A 2 -9.64 -6.61 5.65
C LEU A 2 -8.36 -7.44 5.40
N CYS A 3 -8.10 -8.48 6.20
CA CYS A 3 -6.81 -9.18 6.20
C CYS A 3 -6.84 -10.59 5.58
N LEU A 4 -7.98 -11.05 5.08
CA LEU A 4 -8.13 -12.42 4.54
C LEU A 4 -7.88 -12.54 3.02
N MET A 5 -7.55 -11.46 2.31
CA MET A 5 -7.40 -11.53 0.83
C MET A 5 -5.96 -11.54 0.30
N TYR A 6 -4.93 -11.55 1.16
CA TYR A 6 -3.53 -11.46 0.70
C TYR A 6 -2.68 -12.60 1.26
N ASN A 7 -2.91 -13.83 0.77
CA ASN A 7 -2.03 -14.95 1.09
C ASN A 7 -1.91 -15.95 -0.07
N GLN A 8 -1.49 -15.43 -1.23
CA GLN A 8 -0.73 -16.19 -2.22
C GLN A 8 0.49 -15.34 -2.59
N ASN A 9 1.58 -15.98 -3.00
CA ASN A 9 2.81 -15.35 -3.50
C ASN A 9 2.51 -14.45 -4.72
N PHE A 10 1.95 -13.28 -4.49
CA PHE A 10 1.42 -12.41 -5.52
C PHE A 10 2.43 -11.33 -5.84
N ASP A 11 2.98 -11.38 -7.05
CA ASP A 11 3.80 -10.31 -7.59
C ASP A 11 2.97 -9.00 -7.59
N VAL A 12 3.38 -8.06 -6.73
CA VAL A 12 2.75 -6.75 -6.50
C VAL A 12 2.61 -5.94 -7.79
N SER A 13 3.37 -6.30 -8.84
CA SER A 13 3.31 -5.65 -10.15
C SER A 13 1.98 -5.86 -10.90
N SER A 14 1.22 -6.93 -10.62
CA SER A 14 -0.03 -7.23 -11.33
C SER A 14 -1.21 -6.35 -10.88
N PHE A 15 -1.29 -5.97 -9.59
CA PHE A 15 -2.39 -5.13 -9.07
C PHE A 15 -2.27 -3.64 -9.37
N LEU A 16 -1.05 -3.12 -9.57
CA LEU A 16 -0.88 -1.71 -9.94
C LEU A 16 -1.40 -1.37 -11.34
N SER A 17 -1.70 -2.39 -12.16
CA SER A 17 -2.35 -2.24 -13.46
C SER A 17 -3.88 -2.13 -13.35
N GLN A 18 -4.48 -2.63 -12.27
CA GLN A 18 -5.92 -2.58 -12.08
C GLN A 18 -6.29 -1.32 -11.29
N LYS A 19 -6.54 -0.24 -12.02
CA LYS A 19 -6.82 1.10 -11.48
C LYS A 19 -8.10 1.21 -10.65
N ASP A 20 -8.92 0.16 -10.59
CA ASP A 20 -10.21 0.18 -9.91
C ASP A 20 -10.33 -1.02 -8.96
N PRO A 21 -10.75 -0.80 -7.69
CA PRO A 21 -11.22 -1.89 -6.84
C PRO A 21 -12.26 -2.71 -7.62
N LEU A 22 -12.19 -4.04 -7.55
CA LEU A 22 -13.20 -4.93 -8.13
C LEU A 22 -14.54 -4.69 -7.42
N MET A 23 -15.25 -3.69 -7.92
CA MET A 23 -16.55 -3.27 -7.45
C MET A 23 -17.57 -3.90 -8.38
N THR A 24 -18.20 -4.99 -7.95
CA THR A 24 -19.52 -5.31 -8.48
C THR A 24 -20.44 -4.20 -7.98
N ASN A 25 -20.86 -3.32 -8.90
CA ASN A 25 -21.92 -2.32 -8.67
C ASN A 25 -21.67 -1.32 -7.54
N GLY A 26 -20.40 -0.97 -7.27
CA GLY A 26 -20.03 0.09 -6.32
C GLY A 26 -20.13 -0.30 -4.84
N SER A 27 -20.41 -1.58 -4.53
CA SER A 27 -20.37 -2.11 -3.16
C SER A 27 -19.06 -2.84 -2.92
N VAL A 28 -18.40 -2.58 -1.78
CA VAL A 28 -17.43 -3.54 -1.22
C VAL A 28 -18.16 -4.89 -1.19
N MET A 29 -17.48 -6.00 -1.52
CA MET A 29 -18.06 -7.34 -1.44
C MET A 29 -18.50 -7.60 0.01
N LEU A 30 -19.74 -7.25 0.30
CA LEU A 30 -20.43 -7.38 1.60
C LEU A 30 -21.35 -8.59 1.60
N ASP A 31 -21.57 -9.18 0.43
CA ASP A 31 -22.41 -10.34 0.20
C ASP A 31 -21.53 -11.58 0.07
N ASP A 32 -21.76 -12.55 0.96
CA ASP A 32 -20.95 -13.76 1.07
C ASP A 32 -21.08 -14.65 -0.18
N ASP A 33 -22.24 -14.64 -0.85
CA ASP A 33 -22.47 -15.44 -2.05
C ASP A 33 -21.70 -14.89 -3.25
N ILE A 34 -21.70 -13.57 -3.44
CA ILE A 34 -20.86 -12.90 -4.44
C ILE A 34 -19.38 -13.14 -4.11
N ALA A 35 -19.01 -13.06 -2.84
CA ALA A 35 -17.64 -13.29 -2.41
C ALA A 35 -17.14 -14.70 -2.71
N ALA A 36 -17.95 -15.71 -2.39
CA ALA A 36 -17.65 -17.10 -2.68
C ALA A 36 -17.59 -17.38 -4.18
N SER A 37 -18.46 -16.76 -4.98
CA SER A 37 -18.45 -16.91 -6.44
C SER A 37 -17.22 -16.29 -7.09
N VAL A 38 -16.76 -15.12 -6.62
CA VAL A 38 -15.54 -14.48 -7.12
C VAL A 38 -14.30 -15.28 -6.69
N ALA A 39 -14.26 -15.75 -5.44
CA ALA A 39 -13.16 -16.57 -4.93
C ALA A 39 -12.98 -17.86 -5.75
N LYS A 40 -14.08 -18.53 -6.16
CA LYS A 40 -14.03 -19.71 -7.04
C LYS A 40 -13.36 -19.45 -8.40
N GLY A 41 -13.34 -18.21 -8.89
CA GLY A 41 -12.66 -17.85 -10.13
C GLY A 41 -11.17 -17.54 -9.97
N ILE A 42 -10.68 -17.43 -8.73
CA ILE A 42 -9.31 -17.00 -8.38
C ILE A 42 -8.52 -18.15 -7.74
N ILE A 43 -9.18 -18.97 -6.91
CA ILE A 43 -8.55 -20.06 -6.15
C ILE A 43 -8.25 -21.23 -7.09
N THR A 44 -6.99 -21.68 -7.12
CA THR A 44 -6.60 -22.89 -7.84
C THR A 44 -6.80 -24.14 -6.96
N PRO A 45 -6.90 -25.36 -7.53
CA PRO A 45 -7.00 -26.59 -6.75
C PRO A 45 -5.84 -26.80 -5.75
N LEU A 46 -4.67 -26.22 -6.02
CA LEU A 46 -3.53 -26.22 -5.09
C LEU A 46 -3.83 -25.34 -3.86
N ASP A 47 -4.43 -24.18 -4.10
CA ASP A 47 -4.81 -23.25 -3.05
C ASP A 47 -5.92 -23.82 -2.17
N GLU A 48 -6.92 -24.51 -2.76
CA GLU A 48 -7.94 -25.23 -1.98
C GLU A 48 -7.30 -26.26 -1.05
N LYS A 49 -6.32 -27.02 -1.54
CA LYS A 49 -5.60 -28.00 -0.71
C LYS A 49 -4.79 -27.33 0.40
N LEU A 50 -4.17 -26.18 0.12
CA LEU A 50 -3.42 -25.42 1.13
C LEU A 50 -4.35 -24.81 2.18
N LEU A 51 -5.48 -24.25 1.76
CA LEU A 51 -6.48 -23.66 2.64
C LEU A 51 -7.21 -24.72 3.48
N ALA A 52 -7.53 -25.88 2.90
CA ALA A 52 -8.21 -26.97 3.60
C ALA A 52 -7.36 -27.61 4.72
N ASN A 53 -6.03 -27.48 4.65
CA ASN A 53 -5.11 -27.97 5.68
C ASN A 53 -4.72 -26.89 6.71
N ARG A 54 -5.17 -25.64 6.53
CA ARG A 54 -4.90 -24.55 7.48
C ARG A 54 -5.92 -24.54 8.59
N THR A 55 -5.44 -24.38 9.81
CA THR A 55 -6.29 -24.13 10.98
C THR A 55 -6.60 -22.64 11.12
N ASP A 56 -7.70 -22.32 11.79
CA ASP A 56 -8.08 -20.93 12.08
C ASP A 56 -6.99 -20.19 12.87
N ASP A 57 -6.34 -20.88 13.82
CA ASP A 57 -5.26 -20.33 14.63
C ASP A 57 -4.03 -19.94 13.77
N GLU A 58 -3.66 -20.78 12.81
CA GLU A 58 -2.58 -20.48 11.86
C GLU A 58 -2.94 -19.30 10.96
N ALA A 59 -4.18 -19.26 10.45
CA ALA A 59 -4.66 -18.17 9.62
C ALA A 59 -4.66 -16.83 10.38
N ILE A 60 -5.10 -16.83 11.64
CA ILE A 60 -5.08 -15.65 12.52
C ILE A 60 -3.64 -15.21 12.80
N ASN A 61 -2.74 -16.13 13.12
CA ASN A 61 -1.35 -15.81 13.42
C ASN A 61 -0.61 -15.21 12.21
N GLU A 62 -0.80 -15.78 11.02
CA GLU A 62 -0.23 -15.22 9.79
C GLU A 62 -0.82 -13.85 9.45
N SER A 63 -2.14 -13.68 9.64
CA SER A 63 -2.81 -12.39 9.45
C SER A 63 -2.24 -11.32 10.39
N MET A 64 -1.95 -11.66 11.65
CA MET A 64 -1.32 -10.76 12.61
C MET A 64 0.12 -10.42 12.21
N ALA A 65 0.91 -11.41 11.82
CA ALA A 65 2.28 -11.20 11.36
C ALA A 65 2.32 -10.25 10.15
N LEU A 66 1.42 -10.45 9.17
CA LEU A 66 1.29 -9.57 8.01
C LEU A 66 0.86 -8.15 8.40
N SER A 67 -0.09 -8.03 9.34
CA SER A 67 -0.55 -6.73 9.84
C SER A 67 0.59 -5.94 10.50
N ILE A 68 1.43 -6.62 11.30
CA ILE A 68 2.61 -6.02 11.94
C ILE A 68 3.62 -5.58 10.88
N GLN A 69 3.90 -6.42 9.88
CA GLN A 69 4.82 -6.09 8.79
C GLN A 69 4.33 -4.90 7.97
N CYS A 70 3.03 -4.85 7.65
CA CYS A 70 2.41 -3.71 6.97
C CYS A 70 2.56 -2.43 7.80
N ALA A 71 2.22 -2.46 9.09
CA ALA A 71 2.35 -1.31 9.97
C ALA A 71 3.79 -0.79 10.04
N SER A 72 4.77 -1.71 10.11
CA SER A 72 6.20 -1.38 10.10
C SER A 72 6.63 -0.75 8.77
N SER A 73 6.21 -1.32 7.64
CA SER A 73 6.51 -0.81 6.29
C SER A 73 5.93 0.60 6.08
N VAL A 74 4.66 0.80 6.42
CA VAL A 74 3.98 2.10 6.33
C VAL A 74 4.66 3.13 7.24
N SER A 75 5.01 2.75 8.48
CA SER A 75 5.71 3.65 9.41
C SER A 75 7.08 4.06 8.87
N ASN A 76 7.83 3.14 8.25
CA ASN A 76 9.10 3.44 7.63
C ASN A 76 8.96 4.39 6.44
N MET A 77 7.92 4.20 5.61
CA MET A 77 7.61 5.12 4.51
C MET A 77 7.23 6.51 5.03
N ALA A 78 6.38 6.60 6.06
CA ALA A 78 5.99 7.87 6.68
C ALA A 78 7.22 8.64 7.19
N ARG A 79 8.14 7.94 7.89
CA ARG A 79 9.39 8.53 8.37
C ARG A 79 10.26 9.05 7.22
N ARG A 80 10.43 8.25 6.16
CA ARG A 80 11.23 8.67 4.97
C ARG A 80 10.61 9.89 4.31
N LEU A 81 9.28 9.92 4.17
CA LEU A 81 8.56 11.04 3.59
C LEU A 81 8.71 12.31 4.44
N GLN A 82 8.68 12.18 5.77
CA GLN A 82 8.92 13.30 6.69
C GLN A 82 10.32 13.89 6.51
N VAL A 83 11.36 13.04 6.47
CA VAL A 83 12.75 13.48 6.23
C VAL A 83 12.87 14.21 4.89
N ARG A 84 12.33 13.63 3.81
CA ARG A 84 12.30 14.28 2.50
C ARG A 84 11.55 15.61 2.51
N GLY A 85 10.46 15.70 3.25
CA GLY A 85 9.70 16.93 3.44
C GLY A 85 10.55 18.05 4.06
N ASN A 86 11.34 17.71 5.08
CA ASN A 86 12.25 18.65 5.72
C ASN A 86 13.37 19.11 4.77
N GLU A 87 13.99 18.18 4.04
CA GLU A 87 15.01 18.49 3.02
C GLU A 87 14.47 19.44 1.94
N VAL A 88 13.25 19.19 1.43
CA VAL A 88 12.60 20.07 0.44
C VAL A 88 12.36 21.45 1.01
N GLN A 89 11.93 21.56 2.27
CA GLN A 89 11.67 22.85 2.92
C GLN A 89 12.96 23.66 3.13
N GLU A 90 14.05 22.98 3.50
CA GLU A 90 15.37 23.61 3.61
C GLU A 90 15.84 24.13 2.24
N LEU A 91 15.77 23.30 1.20
CA LEU A 91 16.15 23.69 -0.17
C LEU A 91 15.32 24.88 -0.66
N ARG A 92 14.01 24.89 -0.42
CA ARG A 92 13.14 26.04 -0.74
C ARG A 92 13.64 27.32 -0.07
N THR A 93 14.04 27.24 1.20
CA THR A 93 14.58 28.39 1.94
C THR A 93 15.88 28.87 1.33
N GLN A 94 16.80 27.95 1.01
CA GLN A 94 18.08 28.29 0.38
C GLN A 94 17.88 28.95 -1.00
N VAL A 95 16.97 28.42 -1.83
CA VAL A 95 16.63 29.00 -3.14
C VAL A 95 16.11 30.42 -2.99
N LEU A 96 15.21 30.68 -2.03
CA LEU A 96 14.70 32.03 -1.78
C LEU A 96 15.80 33.01 -1.37
N ILE A 97 16.74 32.58 -0.52
CA ILE A 97 17.88 33.41 -0.12
C ILE A 97 18.76 33.75 -1.33
N LEU A 98 19.07 32.75 -2.17
CA LEU A 98 19.88 32.92 -3.36
C LEU A 98 19.20 33.84 -4.39
N GLN A 99 17.90 33.69 -4.63
CA GLN A 99 17.14 34.57 -5.50
C GLN A 99 17.16 36.02 -5.02
N ARG A 100 17.00 36.26 -3.71
CA ARG A 100 17.10 37.60 -3.13
C ARG A 100 18.49 38.20 -3.27
N ARG A 101 19.54 37.39 -3.18
CA ARG A 101 20.92 37.85 -3.38
C ARG A 101 21.16 38.24 -4.84
N ASN A 102 20.71 37.40 -5.78
CA ASN A 102 20.86 37.66 -7.22
C ASN A 102 20.13 38.94 -7.65
N ARG A 103 18.90 39.17 -7.15
CA ARG A 103 18.15 40.41 -7.40
C ARG A 103 18.84 41.66 -6.85
N ARG A 104 19.51 41.55 -5.70
CA ARG A 104 20.25 42.67 -5.11
C ARG A 104 21.53 42.99 -5.89
N SER A 105 22.20 41.96 -6.42
CA SER A 105 23.40 42.15 -7.25
C SER A 105 23.10 42.79 -8.61
N SER A 106 21.91 42.52 -9.19
CA SER A 106 21.48 43.07 -10.49
C SER A 106 20.84 44.47 -10.40
N ALA A 107 20.53 44.96 -9.20
CA ALA A 107 20.04 46.33 -8.98
C ALA A 107 21.16 47.29 -8.50
N GLY A 108 22.38 46.79 -8.32
CA GLY A 108 23.56 47.56 -7.90
C GLY A 108 24.55 47.85 -9.04
N GLU A 109 24.21 47.47 -10.27
CA GLU A 109 24.84 47.90 -11.53
C GLU A 109 23.96 48.97 -12.20
#